data_AF-A0A376SA40-F1
#
_entry.id   AF-A0A376SA40-F1
#
_cell.length_a   1.000
_cell.length_b   1.000
_cell.length_c   1.000
_cell.angle_alpha   90.00
_cell.angle_beta   90.00
_cell.angle_gamma   90.00
#
_symmetry.space_group_name_H-M   'P 1'
#
loop_
_entity.id
_entity.type
_entity.pdbx_description
1 polymer ?
#
loop_
_entity_poly.entity_id
_entity_poly.type
_entity_poly.pdbx_seq_one_letter_code
_entity_poly.pdbx_strand_id
1 'polypeptide(L)' 'MAREAGAKKVYLASAAPEIRFPNVYGIDMPSATELIAHGREVDEIRQIIGADG' A
#
# COMPACT_ATOMS: atom_id res chain seq x y z
N MET A 1 5.17 10.08 11.70
CA MET A 1 3.75 10.48 11.69
C MET A 1 2.87 9.39 12.33
N ALA A 2 1.72 9.72 12.95
CA ALA A 2 0.85 8.85 13.78
C ALA A 2 1.54 8.06 14.91
N ARG A 3 2.38 7.08 14.58
CA ARG A 3 3.17 6.30 15.56
C ARG A 3 4.17 7.18 16.31
N GLU A 4 4.89 8.06 15.61
CA GLU A 4 5.77 9.08 16.21
C GLU A 4 5.01 10.07 17.11
N ALA A 5 3.70 10.24 16.90
CA ALA A 5 2.85 11.08 17.73
C ALA A 5 2.28 10.34 18.97
N GLY A 6 2.72 9.09 19.22
CA GLY A 6 2.33 8.30 20.38
C GLY A 6 1.14 7.36 20.16
N ALA A 7 0.73 7.11 18.91
CA ALA A 7 -0.35 6.15 18.64
C ALA A 7 0.05 4.72 19.05
N LYS A 8 -0.77 4.09 19.90
CA LYS A 8 -0.58 2.69 20.33
C LYS A 8 -0.75 1.69 19.18
N LYS A 9 -1.67 1.99 18.26
CA LYS A 9 -1.95 1.21 17.05
C LYS A 9 -2.27 2.14 15.88
N VAL A 10 -1.88 1.72 14.68
CA VAL A 10 -2.10 2.43 13.42
C VAL A 10 -2.75 1.47 12.43
N TYR A 11 -3.93 1.83 11.94
CA TYR A 11 -4.70 1.03 10.99
C TYR A 11 -4.81 1.79 9.67
N LEU A 12 -4.59 1.10 8.55
CA LEU A 12 -4.79 1.66 7.21
C LEU A 12 -6.04 1.03 6.59
N ALA A 13 -6.99 1.87 6.17
CA ALA A 13 -8.14 1.47 5.38
C ALA A 13 -8.05 2.16 4.01
N SER A 14 -8.03 1.36 2.95
CA SER A 14 -8.05 1.88 1.58
C SER A 14 -9.49 1.98 1.06
N ALA A 15 -9.83 3.09 0.40
CA ALA A 15 -11.09 3.24 -0.32
C ALA A 15 -11.03 2.63 -1.74
N ALA A 16 -9.93 1.98 -2.08
CA ALA A 16 -9.68 1.34 -3.38
C ALA A 16 -9.01 -0.02 -3.20
N PRO A 17 -9.17 -0.96 -4.16
CA PRO A 17 -8.39 -2.18 -4.20
C PRO A 17 -6.90 -1.87 -4.44
N GLU A 18 -6.05 -2.85 -4.13
CA GLU A 18 -4.62 -2.75 -4.36
C GLU A 18 -4.26 -2.70 -5.86
N ILE A 19 -3.44 -1.72 -6.25
CA ILE A 19 -3.05 -1.52 -7.64
C ILE A 19 -1.89 -2.47 -7.96
N ARG A 20 -2.21 -3.56 -8.66
CA ARG A 20 -1.23 -4.61 -9.04
C ARG A 20 -0.62 -4.39 -10.42
N PHE A 21 -1.25 -3.58 -11.26
CA PHE A 21 -0.88 -3.36 -12.65
C PHE A 21 -0.96 -1.87 -13.04
N PRO A 22 -0.03 -1.37 -13.88
CA PRO A 22 -0.06 0.01 -14.35
C PRO A 22 -1.22 0.24 -15.33
N ASN A 23 -1.67 1.49 -15.41
CA ASN A 23 -2.69 1.90 -16.37
C ASN A 23 -2.06 2.11 -17.76
N VAL A 24 -2.67 1.52 -18.81
CA VAL A 24 -2.19 1.62 -20.20
C VAL A 24 -2.95 2.66 -21.04
N TYR A 25 -3.90 3.37 -20.44
CA TYR A 25 -4.81 4.32 -21.10
C TYR A 25 -4.41 5.79 -20.87
N GLY A 26 -3.14 6.04 -20.53
CA GLY A 26 -2.55 7.38 -20.53
C GLY A 26 -2.54 8.12 -19.19
N ILE A 27 -2.88 7.45 -18.08
CA ILE A 27 -2.59 7.97 -16.74
C ILE A 27 -1.16 7.58 -16.37
N ASP A 28 -0.35 8.57 -15.98
CA ASP A 28 1.02 8.33 -15.52
C ASP A 28 1.01 7.48 -14.24
N MET A 29 1.69 6.33 -14.29
CA MET A 29 1.81 5.37 -13.19
C MET A 29 3.22 4.77 -13.18
N PRO A 30 3.74 4.38 -11.99
CA PRO A 30 4.99 3.65 -11.89
C PRO A 30 4.97 2.33 -12.69
N SER A 31 6.16 1.80 -12.98
CA SER A 31 6.27 0.46 -13.55
C SER A 31 5.66 -0.59 -12.62
N ALA A 32 5.24 -1.73 -13.16
CA ALA A 32 4.60 -2.78 -12.37
C ALA A 32 5.41 -3.16 -11.13
N THR A 33 6.74 -3.28 -11.26
CA THR A 33 7.66 -3.66 -10.18
C THR A 33 7.81 -2.62 -9.07
N GLU A 34 7.46 -1.37 -9.33
CA GLU A 34 7.51 -0.28 -8.35
C GLU A 34 6.23 -0.18 -7.52
N LEU A 35 5.15 -0.86 -7.94
CA LEU A 35 3.91 -0.90 -7.19
C LEU A 35 4.08 -1.78 -5.94
N ILE A 36 3.68 -1.28 -4.78
CA ILE A 36 3.78 -2.03 -3.51
C ILE A 36 3.01 -3.37 -3.55
N ALA A 37 1.92 -3.44 -4.31
CA ALA A 37 1.08 -4.64 -4.43
C ALA A 37 1.55 -5.62 -5.52
N HIS A 38 2.64 -5.32 -6.22
CA HIS A 38 3.15 -6.19 -7.27
C HIS A 38 3.69 -7.51 -6.71
N GLY A 39 2.99 -8.61 -7.01
CA GLY A 39 3.35 -9.95 -6.55
C GLY A 39 3.26 -10.15 -5.04
N ARG A 40 2.56 -9.27 -4.32
CA ARG A 40 2.41 -9.32 -2.86
C ARG A 40 0.97 -9.51 -2.44
N GLU A 41 0.78 -10.23 -1.35
CA GLU A 41 -0.49 -10.35 -0.65
C GLU A 41 -0.69 -9.19 0.34
N VAL A 42 -1.94 -8.98 0.74
CA VAL A 42 -2.32 -7.87 1.63
C VAL A 42 -1.53 -7.87 2.94
N ASP A 43 -1.26 -9.07 3.50
CA ASP A 43 -0.48 -9.21 4.73
C ASP A 43 0.98 -8.75 4.58
N GLU A 44 1.60 -8.99 3.41
CA GLU A 44 2.96 -8.54 3.12
C GLU A 44 2.99 -7.02 2.96
N ILE A 45 1.99 -6.45 2.26
CA ILE A 45 1.84 -5.00 2.12
C ILE A 45 1.69 -4.35 3.50
N ARG A 46 0.84 -4.91 4.36
CA ARG A 46 0.60 -4.45 5.74
C ARG A 46 1.91 -4.40 6.55
N GLN A 47 2.73 -5.44 6.44
CA GLN A 47 4.04 -5.49 7.10
C GLN A 47 4.99 -4.41 6.57
N ILE A 48 5.04 -4.21 5.25
CA ILE A 48 5.91 -3.20 4.62
C ILE A 48 5.54 -1.79 5.06
N ILE A 49 4.25 -1.46 5.14
CA ILE A 49 3.78 -0.14 5.58
C ILE A 49 3.78 0.04 7.11
N GLY A 50 3.92 -1.04 7.87
CA GLY A 50 3.93 -1.02 9.33
C GLY A 50 2.58 -0.74 9.98
N ALA A 51 1.48 -1.25 9.40
CA ALA A 51 0.14 -1.17 9.99
C ALA A 51 -0.15 -2.36 10.94
N ASP A 52 -0.98 -2.14 11.95
CA ASP A 52 -1.23 -3.09 13.05
C ASP A 52 -2.49 -3.96 12.89
N GLY A 53 -3.24 -3.78 11.79
CA GLY A 53 -4.46 -4.52 11.47
C GLY A 53 -4.32 -5.20 10.14
#